data_AF-K1TCE9-F1
#
_entry.id   AF-K1TCE9-F1
#
_cell.length_a   1.000
_cell.length_b   1.000
_cell.length_c   1.000
_cell.angle_alpha   90.00
_cell.angle_beta   90.00
_cell.angle_gamma   90.00
#
_symmetry.space_group_name_H-M   'P 1'
#
loop_
_entity.id
_entity.type
_entity.pdbx_description
1 polymer ?
#
loop_
_entity_poly.entity_id
_entity_poly.type
_entity_poly.pdbx_seq_one_letter_code
_entity_poly.pdbx_strand_id
1 'polypeptide(L)'
;MSKLTKNQKIAYAKVEAGKAYKLPEAAALLKEITFTKFDASVDIDVRLGVDPRKANQMVRGVVTLPHGTGKTVRVLVLCTP
;
A
#
# COMPACT_ATOMS: atom_id res chain seq x y z
N MET A 1 -22.17 -9.89 6.04
CA MET A 1 -20.72 -10.06 6.31
C MET A 1 -20.25 -11.31 5.59
N SER A 2 -19.55 -11.17 4.47
CA SER A 2 -19.06 -12.32 3.69
C SER A 2 -18.07 -13.14 4.53
N LYS A 3 -18.14 -14.47 4.40
CA LYS A 3 -17.21 -15.39 5.08
C LYS A 3 -15.78 -15.09 4.61
N LEU A 4 -14.87 -14.83 5.55
CA LEU A 4 -13.43 -14.72 5.28
C LEU A 4 -12.90 -15.99 4.62
N THR A 5 -12.05 -15.83 3.61
CA THR A 5 -11.40 -16.94 2.90
C THR A 5 -10.35 -17.61 3.80
N LYS A 6 -9.99 -18.86 3.50
CA LYS A 6 -9.02 -19.63 4.30
C LYS A 6 -7.69 -18.88 4.46
N ASN A 7 -7.18 -18.29 3.37
CA ASN A 7 -5.91 -17.56 3.38
C ASN A 7 -6.00 -16.25 4.18
N GLN A 8 -7.14 -15.54 4.12
CA GLN A 8 -7.35 -14.35 4.94
C GLN A 8 -7.35 -14.69 6.43
N LYS A 9 -7.96 -15.81 6.85
CA LYS A 9 -7.95 -16.21 8.27
C LYS A 9 -6.54 -16.49 8.79
N ILE A 10 -5.67 -17.10 7.98
CA ILE A 10 -4.27 -17.36 8.34
C ILE A 10 -3.50 -16.04 8.43
N ALA A 11 -3.72 -15.11 7.50
CA ALA A 11 -3.14 -13.77 7.54
C ALA A 11 -3.50 -13.02 8.83
N TYR A 12 -4.80 -12.98 9.18
CA TYR A 12 -5.28 -12.31 10.38
C TYR A 12 -4.79 -12.98 11.68
N ALA A 13 -4.50 -14.28 11.68
CA ALA A 13 -3.93 -14.95 12.85
C ALA A 13 -2.48 -14.54 13.13
N LYS A 14 -1.73 -14.11 12.10
CA LYS A 14 -0.35 -13.61 12.24
C LYS A 14 -0.28 -12.14 12.64
N VAL A 15 -1.37 -11.40 12.47
CA VAL A 15 -1.45 -9.96 12.77
C VAL A 15 -2.13 -9.77 14.13
N GLU A 16 -1.42 -9.18 15.08
CA GLU A 16 -2.00 -8.80 16.38
C GLU A 16 -2.78 -7.49 16.23
N ALA A 17 -4.11 -7.56 16.33
CA ALA A 17 -4.97 -6.39 16.26
C ALA A 17 -4.68 -5.44 17.44
N GLY A 18 -4.25 -4.21 17.13
CA GLY A 18 -3.97 -3.16 18.12
C GLY A 18 -2.50 -2.95 18.46
N LYS A 19 -1.59 -3.78 17.95
CA LYS A 19 -0.15 -3.57 18.12
C LYS A 19 0.39 -2.60 17.08
N ALA A 20 1.09 -1.56 17.54
CA ALA A 20 1.87 -0.68 16.68
C ALA A 20 3.20 -1.36 16.34
N TYR A 21 3.28 -1.96 15.14
CA TYR A 21 4.52 -2.54 14.64
C TYR A 21 5.49 -1.45 14.20
N LYS A 22 6.79 -1.67 14.45
CA LYS A 22 7.83 -0.82 13.84
C LYS A 22 7.94 -1.13 12.35
N LEU A 23 8.31 -0.13 11.54
CA LEU A 23 8.51 -0.26 10.09
C LEU A 23 9.25 -1.54 9.64
N PRO A 24 10.41 -1.91 10.22
CA PRO A 24 11.13 -3.12 9.80
C PRO A 24 10.38 -4.42 10.13
N GLU A 25 9.71 -4.48 11.27
CA GLU A 25 8.93 -5.64 11.69
C GLU A 25 7.69 -5.81 10.80
N ALA A 26 7.03 -4.70 10.47
CA ALA A 26 5.89 -4.69 9.55
C ALA A 26 6.31 -5.16 8.14
N ALA A 27 7.46 -4.71 7.64
CA ALA A 27 7.97 -5.10 6.33
C ALA A 27 8.31 -6.60 6.23
N ALA A 28 8.84 -7.20 7.30
CA ALA A 28 9.08 -8.64 7.36
C ALA A 28 7.76 -9.42 7.39
N LEU A 29 6.83 -9.00 8.24
CA LEU A 29 5.53 -9.63 8.40
C LEU A 29 4.69 -9.58 7.11
N LEU A 30 4.74 -8.47 6.36
CA LEU A 30 4.07 -8.35 5.06
C LEU A 30 4.50 -9.43 4.07
N LYS A 31 5.80 -9.76 4.00
CA LYS A 31 6.33 -10.81 3.12
C LYS A 31 5.84 -12.21 3.50
N GLU A 32 5.61 -12.46 4.80
CA GLU A 32 5.13 -13.76 5.29
C GLU A 32 3.62 -13.97 5.12
N ILE A 33 2.87 -12.89 4.86
CA ILE A 33 1.42 -12.90 4.72
C ILE A 33 1.00 -12.92 3.24
N THR A 34 1.92 -12.59 2.32
CA THR A 34 1.71 -12.73 0.88
C THR A 34 1.64 -14.20 0.46
N PHE A 35 0.43 -14.68 0.16
CA PHE A 35 0.17 -16.02 -0.40
C PHE A 35 0.07 -16.01 -1.94
N THR A 36 0.34 -14.88 -2.58
CA THR A 36 0.27 -14.72 -4.04
C THR A 36 1.50 -15.34 -4.71
N LYS A 37 1.30 -15.96 -5.88
CA LYS A 37 2.39 -16.54 -6.69
C LYS A 37 3.12 -15.49 -7.56
N PHE A 38 2.66 -14.25 -7.54
CA PHE A 38 3.19 -13.12 -8.30
C PHE A 38 3.66 -12.02 -7.35
N ASP A 39 4.43 -11.07 -7.88
CA ASP A 39 4.95 -9.93 -7.13
C ASP A 39 3.80 -8.97 -6.74
N ALA A 40 3.47 -8.97 -5.45
CA ALA A 40 2.35 -8.23 -4.92
C ALA A 40 2.72 -6.75 -4.69
N SER A 41 1.77 -5.86 -4.97
CA SER A 41 1.90 -4.45 -4.60
C SER A 41 1.55 -4.25 -3.12
N VAL A 42 2.25 -3.34 -2.46
CA VAL A 42 2.01 -2.96 -1.06
C VAL A 42 1.40 -1.57 -1.05
N ASP A 43 0.24 -1.44 -0.41
CA ASP A 43 -0.45 -0.16 -0.20
C ASP A 43 -0.31 0.29 1.25
N ILE A 44 -0.32 1.61 1.47
CA ILE A 44 -0.25 2.22 2.81
C ILE A 44 -1.45 3.14 2.97
N ASP A 45 -2.34 2.80 3.89
CA ASP A 45 -3.49 3.62 4.24
C ASP A 45 -3.15 4.60 5.37
N VAL A 46 -3.28 5.89 5.10
CA VAL A 46 -3.05 6.95 6.09
C VAL A 46 -4.36 7.72 6.30
N ARG A 47 -4.85 7.73 7.53
CA ARG A 47 -6.02 8.53 7.90
C ARG A 47 -5.60 9.98 8.14
N LEU A 48 -5.85 10.85 7.16
CA LEU A 48 -5.39 12.25 7.18
C LEU A 48 -6.29 13.22 7.96
N GLY A 49 -7.45 12.78 8.45
CA GLY A 49 -8.37 13.63 9.26
C GLY A 49 -8.94 14.86 8.55
N VAL A 50 -8.78 14.95 7.23
CA VAL A 50 -9.27 16.05 6.38
C VAL A 50 -10.75 15.89 6.05
N ASP A 51 -11.47 17.00 5.93
CA ASP A 51 -12.85 17.03 5.43
C ASP A 51 -12.84 17.26 3.91
N PRO A 52 -13.13 16.23 3.09
CA PRO A 52 -13.06 16.32 1.63
C PRO A 52 -14.11 17.27 1.04
N ARG A 53 -15.10 17.74 1.81
CA ARG A 53 -16.11 18.70 1.36
C ARG A 53 -15.56 20.13 1.25
N LYS A 54 -14.45 20.43 1.93
CA LYS A 54 -13.79 21.74 1.87
C LYS A 54 -12.69 21.69 0.82
N ALA A 55 -12.81 22.49 -0.24
CA ALA A 55 -11.90 22.47 -1.39
C ALA A 55 -10.41 22.60 -1.02
N ASN A 56 -10.09 23.37 0.04
CA ASN A 56 -8.71 23.62 0.48
C ASN A 56 -8.08 22.47 1.28
N GLN A 57 -8.85 21.43 1.63
CA GLN A 57 -8.38 20.28 2.41
C GLN A 57 -8.16 19.04 1.54
N MET A 58 -8.36 19.13 0.23
CA MET A 58 -8.08 18.04 -0.70
C MET A 58 -6.57 17.89 -0.88
N VAL A 59 -6.02 16.75 -0.45
CA VAL A 59 -4.60 16.42 -0.64
C VAL A 59 -4.45 15.59 -1.92
N ARG A 60 -3.89 16.19 -2.97
CA ARG A 60 -3.50 15.49 -4.19
C ARG A 60 -2.05 15.85 -4.51
N GLY A 61 -1.17 14.86 -4.43
CA GLY A 61 0.25 15.04 -4.70
C GLY A 61 0.83 13.81 -5.40
N VAL A 62 2.00 13.99 -6.00
CA VAL A 62 2.84 12.92 -6.51
C VAL A 62 4.14 12.97 -5.73
N VAL A 63 4.63 11.81 -5.29
CA VAL A 63 5.90 11.70 -4.58
C VAL A 63 6.79 10.72 -5.33
N THR A 64 8.05 11.11 -5.53
CA THR A 64 9.08 10.22 -6.06
C THR A 64 9.60 9.35 -4.91
N LEU A 65 9.47 8.03 -5.05
CA LEU A 65 10.00 7.10 -4.06
C LEU A 65 11.52 6.95 -4.24
N PRO A 66 12.33 6.96 -3.17
CA PRO A 66 13.79 6.84 -3.25
C PRO A 66 14.26 5.51 -3.85
N HIS A 67 13.43 4.46 -3.76
CA HIS A 67 13.69 3.14 -4.34
C HIS A 67 12.86 2.86 -5.61
N GLY A 68 12.19 3.89 -6.15
CA GLY A 68 11.27 3.74 -7.28
C GLY A 68 10.04 2.88 -6.95
N THR A 69 9.26 2.55 -7.98
CA THR A 69 8.03 1.75 -7.88
C THR A 69 8.22 0.29 -8.30
N GLY A 70 9.46 -0.14 -8.55
CA GLY A 70 9.80 -1.51 -8.98
C GLY A 70 9.33 -1.88 -10.40
N LYS A 71 8.63 -0.99 -11.10
CA LYS A 71 8.18 -1.19 -12.49
C LYS A 71 8.99 -0.33 -13.45
N THR A 72 9.45 -0.95 -14.53
CA THR A 72 10.12 -0.24 -15.63
C THR A 72 9.10 0.60 -16.38
N VAL A 73 9.09 1.92 -16.14
CA VAL A 73 8.21 2.86 -16.85
C VAL A 73 8.77 3.09 -18.25
N ARG A 74 7.96 2.83 -19.28
CA ARG A 74 8.27 3.24 -20.66
C ARG A 74 7.54 4.54 -20.95
N VAL A 75 8.28 5.62 -21.15
CA VAL A 75 7.74 6.94 -21.45
C VAL A 75 8.00 7.25 -22.92
N LEU A 76 6.93 7.59 -23.64
CA LEU A 76 7.03 8.16 -24.99
C LEU A 76 6.75 9.65 -24.88
N VAL A 77 7.68 10.46 -25.37
CA VAL A 77 7.56 11.92 -25.36
C VAL A 77 7.15 12.37 -26.76
N LEU A 78 6.08 13.17 -26.83
CA LEU A 78 5.69 13.86 -28.06
C LEU A 78 6.16 15.31 -27.93
N CYS A 79 7.20 15.67 -28.67
CA CYS A 79 7.66 17.05 -28.82
C CYS A 79 7.30 17.55 -30.23
N THR A 80 6.84 18.80 -30.32
CA THR A 80 6.80 19.56 -31.57
C THR A 80 8.22 19.93 -32.01
N PRO A 81 8.49 20.01 -33.33
CA PRO A 81 9.80 20.40 -33.86
C PRO A 81 10.22 21.82 -33.44
#